data_AF-A0A849Q5L9-F1
#
_entry.id   AF-A0A849Q5L9-F1
#
_cell.length_a   1.000
_cell.length_b   1.000
_cell.length_c   1.000
_cell.angle_alpha   90.00
_cell.angle_beta   90.00
_cell.angle_gamma   90.00
#
_symmetry.space_group_name_H-M   'P 1'
#
loop_
_entity.id
_entity.type
_entity.pdbx_description
1 polymer ?
#
loop_
_entity_poly.entity_id
_entity_poly.type
_entity_poly.pdbx_seq_one_letter_code
_entity_poly.pdbx_strand_id
1 'polypeptide(L)'
;QEKIIIDPGIGFGKPSEVDLEIIRELDRFCSLGHPVLVGVSRKAFIGDLLDQSDPSKRLTGTIAATSVAVANGANLIRTHDVEEGKIAAKVGKALRRVSAESENRESAE
;
A
#
# COMPACT_ATOMS: atom_id res chain seq x y z
N GLN A 1 5.40 22.86 8.55
CA GLN A 1 5.44 21.39 8.75
C GLN A 1 4.38 20.63 7.93
N GLU A 2 3.63 21.28 7.03
CA GLU A 2 2.49 20.69 6.31
C GLU A 2 2.84 19.91 5.02
N LYS A 3 4.10 19.55 4.78
CA LYS A 3 4.56 18.93 3.52
C LYS A 3 5.37 17.66 3.75
N ILE A 4 4.97 16.86 4.73
CA ILE A 4 5.63 15.59 5.07
C ILE A 4 4.76 14.44 4.62
N ILE A 5 5.37 13.48 3.92
CA ILE A 5 4.79 12.19 3.52
C ILE A 5 5.71 11.12 4.09
N ILE A 6 5.13 10.06 4.65
CA ILE A 6 5.87 8.91 5.16
C ILE A 6 5.93 7.85 4.07
N ASP A 7 7.13 7.36 3.76
CA ASP A 7 7.34 6.17 2.94
C ASP A 7 8.07 5.11 3.80
N PRO A 8 7.42 3.98 4.14
CA PRO A 8 8.05 2.87 4.86
C PRO A 8 9.22 2.21 4.11
N GLY A 9 9.40 2.52 2.82
CA GLY A 9 10.53 2.07 2.03
C GLY A 9 10.48 0.58 1.71
N ILE A 10 9.37 0.11 1.14
CA ILE A 10 9.22 -1.29 0.68
C ILE A 10 10.29 -1.63 -0.36
N GLY A 11 11.01 -2.73 -0.14
CA GLY A 11 12.09 -3.22 -1.00
C GLY A 11 13.33 -2.34 -1.01
N PHE A 12 13.59 -1.60 0.08
CA PHE A 12 14.85 -0.86 0.29
C PHE A 12 15.69 -1.54 1.35
N GLY A 13 16.58 -2.44 0.91
CA GLY A 13 17.60 -3.07 1.75
C GLY A 13 17.06 -3.97 2.87
N LYS A 14 15.83 -4.49 2.72
CA LYS A 14 15.16 -5.33 3.71
C LYS A 14 14.83 -6.71 3.12
N PRO A 15 14.79 -7.77 3.94
CA PRO A 15 14.24 -9.06 3.53
C PRO A 15 12.76 -8.95 3.13
N SER A 16 12.32 -9.84 2.25
CA SER A 16 10.95 -9.87 1.73
C SER A 16 9.91 -10.10 2.83
N GLU A 17 10.26 -10.80 3.90
CA GLU A 17 9.41 -11.00 5.08
C GLU A 17 9.11 -9.68 5.80
N VAL A 18 10.09 -8.78 5.87
CA VAL A 18 9.94 -7.46 6.48
C VAL A 18 9.06 -6.56 5.61
N ASP A 19 9.20 -6.63 4.28
CA ASP A 19 8.32 -5.92 3.36
C ASP A 19 6.86 -6.36 3.52
N LEU A 20 6.61 -7.66 3.67
CA LEU A 20 5.27 -8.21 3.92
C LEU A 20 4.71 -7.75 5.27
N GLU A 21 5.53 -7.71 6.32
CA GLU A 21 5.11 -7.22 7.63
C GLU A 21 4.75 -5.73 7.60
N ILE A 22 5.55 -4.90 6.93
CA ILE A 22 5.25 -3.47 6.76
C ILE A 22 3.92 -3.26 6.02
N ILE A 23 3.63 -4.05 4.98
CA ILE A 23 2.35 -3.95 4.26
C ILE A 23 1.18 -4.41 5.14
N ARG A 24 1.38 -5.45 5.96
CA ARG A 24 0.36 -5.97 6.88
C ARG A 24 -0.01 -4.95 7.95
N GLU A 25 1.00 -4.28 8.51
CA GLU A 25 0.89 -3.36 9.64
C GLU A 25 0.95 -1.88 9.20
N LEU A 26 0.49 -1.58 7.98
CA LEU A 26 0.63 -0.26 7.36
C LEU A 26 -0.13 0.84 8.13
N ASP A 27 -1.21 0.46 8.80
CA ASP A 27 -2.03 1.33 9.64
C ASP A 27 -1.23 1.97 10.79
N ARG A 28 -0.21 1.29 11.31
CA ARG A 28 0.72 1.83 12.31
C ARG A 28 1.53 3.02 11.81
N PHE A 29 1.76 3.13 10.50
CA PHE A 29 2.37 4.32 9.91
C PHE A 29 1.34 5.44 9.73
N CYS A 30 0.10 5.10 9.41
CA CYS A 30 -0.99 6.06 9.32
C CYS A 30 -1.27 6.76 10.65
N SER A 31 -1.08 6.08 11.80
CA SER A 31 -1.26 6.67 13.12
C SER A 31 -0.24 7.77 13.47
N LEU A 32 0.79 7.98 12.64
CA LEU A 32 1.77 9.06 12.79
C LEU A 32 1.23 10.43 12.33
N GLY A 33 -0.01 10.51 11.85
CA GLY A 33 -0.67 11.78 11.50
C GLY A 33 -0.22 12.37 10.16
N HIS A 34 0.47 11.59 9.32
CA HIS A 34 0.95 12.00 8.00
C HIS A 34 0.47 11.05 6.91
N PRO A 35 0.25 11.54 5.67
CA PRO A 35 -0.06 10.66 4.54
C PRO A 35 1.04 9.63 4.31
N VAL A 36 0.65 8.40 4.00
CA VAL A 36 1.56 7.29 3.72
C VAL A 36 1.62 7.02 2.21
N LEU A 37 2.84 7.03 1.67
CA LEU A 37 3.18 6.58 0.31
C LEU A 37 3.62 5.12 0.36
N VAL A 38 3.15 4.30 -0.58
CA VAL A 38 3.59 2.92 -0.75
C VAL A 38 4.03 2.64 -2.18
N GLY A 39 5.21 2.03 -2.33
CA GLY A 39 5.76 1.60 -3.62
C GLY A 39 6.03 0.10 -3.67
N VAL A 40 5.00 -0.70 -3.98
CA VAL A 40 5.10 -2.18 -4.12
C VAL A 40 5.37 -2.64 -5.56
N SER A 41 5.28 -1.74 -6.55
CA SER A 41 5.30 -2.10 -7.97
C SER A 41 6.57 -2.82 -8.39
N ARG A 42 6.40 -4.07 -8.85
CA ARG A 42 7.41 -4.99 -9.38
C ARG A 42 8.55 -5.32 -8.39
N LYS A 43 8.33 -5.13 -7.10
CA LYS A 43 9.34 -5.32 -6.03
C LYS A 43 9.75 -6.79 -5.85
N ALA A 44 10.92 -7.00 -5.25
CA ALA A 44 11.54 -8.31 -5.06
C ALA A 44 10.64 -9.27 -4.26
N PHE A 45 10.00 -8.81 -3.18
CA PHE A 45 9.09 -9.65 -2.39
C PHE A 45 7.98 -10.32 -3.21
N ILE A 46 7.49 -9.65 -4.27
CA ILE A 46 6.49 -10.25 -5.19
C ILE A 46 7.14 -11.36 -6.01
N GLY A 47 8.37 -11.11 -6.48
CA GLY A 47 9.15 -12.10 -7.21
C GLY A 47 9.45 -13.33 -6.37
N ASP A 48 9.87 -13.13 -5.12
CA ASP A 48 10.20 -14.21 -4.20
C ASP A 48 8.95 -15.00 -3.79
N LEU A 49 7.82 -14.32 -3.56
CA LEU A 49 6.56 -14.96 -3.16
C LEU A 49 5.91 -15.77 -4.29
N LEU A 50 6.08 -15.35 -5.55
CA LEU A 50 5.38 -15.92 -6.72
C LEU A 50 6.31 -16.67 -7.69
N ASP A 51 7.57 -16.89 -7.31
CA ASP A 51 8.60 -17.48 -8.17
C ASP A 51 8.78 -16.73 -9.51
N GLN A 52 8.72 -15.38 -9.46
CA GLN A 52 8.84 -14.49 -10.61
C GLN A 52 10.14 -13.67 -10.56
N SER A 53 11.23 -14.25 -11.07
CA SER A 53 12.53 -13.59 -11.12
C SER A 53 12.54 -12.33 -12.01
N ASP A 54 11.76 -12.33 -13.10
CA ASP A 54 11.64 -11.20 -14.03
C ASP A 54 10.65 -10.12 -13.49
N PRO A 55 11.11 -8.89 -13.22
CA PRO A 55 10.24 -7.80 -12.74
C PRO A 55 9.09 -7.46 -13.68
N SER A 56 9.23 -7.67 -15.00
CA SER A 56 8.18 -7.38 -15.97
C SER A 56 6.96 -8.29 -15.84
N LYS A 57 7.13 -9.48 -15.23
CA LYS A 57 6.06 -10.46 -15.02
C LYS A 57 5.27 -10.25 -13.72
N ARG A 58 5.68 -9.29 -12.88
CA ARG A 58 5.14 -9.06 -11.54
C ARG A 58 3.90 -8.15 -11.50
N LEU A 59 3.27 -7.88 -12.63
CA LEU A 59 2.10 -7.00 -12.71
C LEU A 59 0.95 -7.50 -11.84
N THR A 60 0.57 -8.78 -11.96
CA THR A 60 -0.54 -9.35 -11.20
C THR A 60 -0.30 -9.27 -9.69
N GLY A 61 0.90 -9.62 -9.24
CA GLY A 61 1.28 -9.47 -7.82
C GLY A 61 1.31 -8.00 -7.38
N THR A 62 1.71 -7.08 -8.26
CA THR A 62 1.70 -5.64 -8.00
C THR A 62 0.29 -5.11 -7.77
N ILE A 63 -0.66 -5.51 -8.62
CA ILE A 63 -2.08 -5.12 -8.51
C ILE A 63 -2.64 -5.64 -7.18
N ALA A 64 -2.43 -6.92 -6.87
CA ALA A 64 -2.88 -7.52 -5.62
C ALA A 64 -2.31 -6.79 -4.39
N ALA A 65 -0.99 -6.59 -4.35
CA ALA A 65 -0.32 -5.89 -3.24
C ALA A 65 -0.78 -4.43 -3.12
N THR A 66 -1.04 -3.75 -4.25
CA THR A 66 -1.55 -2.37 -4.26
C THR A 66 -2.94 -2.29 -3.64
N SER A 67 -3.85 -3.20 -4.00
CA SER A 67 -5.19 -3.23 -3.41
C SER A 67 -5.13 -3.45 -1.89
N VAL A 68 -4.27 -4.35 -1.42
CA VAL A 68 -4.06 -4.58 0.03
C VAL A 68 -3.46 -3.36 0.71
N ALA A 69 -2.41 -2.76 0.16
CA ALA A 69 -1.78 -1.57 0.73
C ALA A 69 -2.78 -0.41 0.87
N VAL A 70 -3.63 -0.19 -0.14
CA VAL A 70 -4.68 0.84 -0.05
C VAL A 70 -5.74 0.45 0.97
N ALA A 71 -6.16 -0.82 1.05
CA ALA A 71 -7.11 -1.26 2.06
C ALA A 71 -6.56 -1.10 3.50
N ASN A 72 -5.24 -1.24 3.67
CA ASN A 72 -4.53 -1.08 4.94
C ASN A 72 -4.13 0.36 5.27
N GLY A 73 -4.46 1.34 4.42
CA GLY A 73 -4.35 2.77 4.77
C GLY A 73 -3.47 3.63 3.85
N ALA A 74 -2.76 3.06 2.87
CA ALA A 74 -1.90 3.85 1.96
C ALA A 74 -2.68 5.00 1.32
N ASN A 75 -2.16 6.23 1.41
CA ASN A 75 -2.81 7.41 0.83
C ASN A 75 -2.34 7.64 -0.61
N LEU A 76 -1.08 7.30 -0.91
CA LEU A 76 -0.46 7.45 -2.22
C LEU A 76 0.19 6.14 -2.65
N ILE A 77 0.13 5.85 -3.95
CA ILE A 77 0.76 4.67 -4.56
C ILE A 77 1.77 5.12 -5.62
N ARG A 78 3.01 4.61 -5.50
CA ARG A 78 4.05 4.73 -6.53
C ARG A 78 4.08 3.48 -7.38
N THR A 79 3.73 3.59 -8.66
CA THR A 79 3.64 2.45 -9.60
C THR A 79 4.27 2.74 -10.96
N HIS A 80 4.71 1.69 -11.65
CA HIS A 80 5.12 1.74 -13.07
C HIS A 80 3.90 1.64 -14.00
N ASP A 81 2.90 0.85 -13.61
CA ASP A 81 1.72 0.51 -14.40
C ASP A 81 0.52 1.31 -13.87
N VAL A 82 0.26 2.47 -14.49
CA VAL A 82 -0.63 3.51 -13.93
C VAL A 82 -2.10 3.12 -14.02
N GLU A 83 -2.55 2.58 -15.15
CA GLU A 83 -3.97 2.24 -15.35
C GLU A 83 -4.39 1.08 -14.45
N GLU A 84 -3.57 0.03 -14.38
CA GLU A 84 -3.78 -1.11 -13.48
C GLU A 84 -3.67 -0.69 -12.01
N GLY A 85 -2.72 0.18 -11.69
CA GLY A 85 -2.57 0.75 -10.36
C GLY A 85 -3.81 1.53 -9.91
N LYS A 86 -4.42 2.33 -10.79
CA LYS A 86 -5.68 3.04 -10.50
C LYS A 86 -6.82 2.07 -10.20
N ILE A 87 -6.94 1.00 -10.98
CA ILE A 87 -7.96 -0.03 -10.76
C ILE A 87 -7.76 -0.68 -9.39
N ALA A 88 -6.54 -1.14 -9.10
CA ALA A 88 -6.19 -1.76 -7.82
C ALA A 88 -6.48 -0.83 -6.64
N ALA A 89 -6.09 0.44 -6.76
CA ALA A 89 -6.31 1.45 -5.73
C ALA A 89 -7.80 1.74 -5.52
N LYS A 90 -8.61 1.80 -6.59
CA LYS A 90 -10.06 1.99 -6.48
C LYS A 90 -10.72 0.84 -5.72
N VAL A 91 -10.34 -0.40 -6.03
CA VAL A 91 -10.82 -1.60 -5.31
C VAL A 91 -10.38 -1.57 -3.85
N GLY A 92 -9.09 -1.34 -3.58
CA GLY A 92 -8.56 -1.29 -2.23
C GLY A 92 -9.21 -0.19 -1.38
N LYS A 93 -9.51 0.98 -1.98
CA LYS A 93 -10.22 2.07 -1.30
C LYS A 93 -11.65 1.68 -0.93
N ALA A 94 -12.36 0.98 -1.81
CA ALA A 94 -13.72 0.51 -1.53
C ALA A 94 -13.77 -0.56 -0.43
N LEU A 95 -12.67 -1.30 -0.23
CA LEU A 95 -12.53 -2.33 0.81
C LEU A 95 -11.89 -1.81 2.11
N ARG A 96 -11.41 -0.56 2.12
CA ARG A 96 -10.76 0.03 3.29
C ARG A 96 -11.77 0.07 4.44
N ARG A 97 -11.36 -0.45 5.60
CA ARG A 97 -12.16 -0.36 6.83
C ARG A 97 -12.35 1.11 7.19
N VAL A 98 -13.58 1.49 7.48
CA VAL A 98 -13.88 2.77 8.09
C VAL A 98 -13.57 2.64 9.57
N SER A 99 -12.72 3.52 10.10
CA SER A 99 -12.50 3.62 11.55
C SER A 99 -13.81 4.07 12.22
N ALA A 100 -14.17 3.46 13.35
CA ALA A 100 -15.37 3.82 14.12
C ALA A 100 -15.43 5.31 14.52
N GLU A 101 -14.28 6.00 14.57
CA GLU A 101 -14.19 7.45 14.81
C GLU A 101 -14.71 8.31 13.65
N SER A 102 -14.74 7.76 12.42
CA SER A 102 -15.28 8.45 11.24
C SER A 102 -16.80 8.43 11.20
N GLU A 103 -17.43 7.35 11.69
CA GLU A 103 -18.91 7.22 11.80
C GLU A 103 -19.48 8.19 12.86
N ASN A 104 -18.73 8.44 13.94
CA ASN A 104 -19.14 9.38 14.99
C ASN A 104 -19.07 10.85 14.58
N ARG A 105 -18.30 11.22 13.55
CA ARG A 105 -18.27 12.59 13.03
C ARG A 105 -19.39 12.87 12.04
N GLU A 106 -19.80 11.87 11.27
CA GLU A 106 -20.91 11.97 10.30
C GLU A 106 -22.30 11.96 10.99
N SER A 107 -22.38 11.44 12.22
CA SER A 107 -23.60 11.46 13.04
C SER A 107 -23.75 12.72 13.91
N ALA A 108 -22.75 13.61 13.90
CA ALA A 108 -22.69 14.82 14.72
C ALA A 108 -22.83 16.13 13.89
N GLU A 109 -23.04 16.00 12.57
CA GLU A 109 -23.45 17.06 11.65
C GLU A 109 -24.91 16.88 11.22
#